data_AF-A0A4U2ZMJ9-F1
#
_entry.id   AF-A0A4U2ZMJ9-F1
#
_cell.length_a   1.000
_cell.length_b   1.000
_cell.length_c   1.000
_cell.angle_alpha   90.00
_cell.angle_beta   90.00
_cell.angle_gamma   90.00
#
_symmetry.space_group_name_H-M   'P 1'
#
loop_
_entity.id
_entity.type
_entity.pdbx_description
1 polymer ?
#
loop_
_entity_poly.entity_id
_entity_poly.type
_entity_poly.pdbx_seq_one_letter_code
_entity_poly.pdbx_strand_id
1 'polypeptide(L)'
;KEETGLHITVNGICYISEAFFEERGHHAIFFNFLGEIIGGETNISRPKEIEEITWMELHRAAPHLHIPAPHLHIPEHLLNIVQSKETVPYFFNGTIAHQSS
;
A
#
# COMPACT_ATOMS: atom_id res chain seq x y z
N LYS A 1 5.03 12.42 -2.12
CA LYS A 1 5.60 13.52 -2.93
C LYS A 1 6.18 13.07 -4.26
N GLU A 2 7.09 12.08 -4.33
CA GLU A 2 7.90 11.80 -5.53
C GLU A 2 7.16 11.45 -6.83
N GLU A 3 5.88 11.08 -6.75
CA GLU A 3 5.09 10.59 -7.89
C GLU A 3 3.89 11.49 -8.26
N THR A 4 3.19 12.01 -7.24
CA THR A 4 1.91 12.72 -7.40
C THR A 4 1.95 14.19 -7.02
N GLY A 5 3.08 14.69 -6.49
CA GLY A 5 3.19 16.05 -5.96
C GLY A 5 2.48 16.27 -4.61
N LEU A 6 1.65 15.32 -4.16
CA LEU A 6 0.90 15.42 -2.91
C LEU A 6 1.79 15.21 -1.67
N HIS A 7 1.52 16.01 -0.66
CA HIS A 7 2.08 15.86 0.68
C HIS A 7 1.09 15.07 1.53
N ILE A 8 1.57 13.99 2.15
CA ILE A 8 0.74 13.10 2.95
C ILE A 8 1.34 12.91 4.35
N THR A 9 0.48 12.73 5.34
CA THR A 9 0.84 12.09 6.61
C THR A 9 0.47 10.62 6.55
N VAL A 10 1.30 9.76 7.12
CA VAL A 10 1.05 8.31 7.17
C VAL A 10 0.38 7.98 8.51
N ASN A 11 -0.77 7.34 8.45
CA ASN A 11 -1.62 7.05 9.62
C ASN A 11 -1.41 5.62 10.17
N GLY A 12 -0.44 4.87 9.63
CA GLY A 12 -0.08 3.53 10.06
C GLY A 12 -0.23 2.47 8.97
N ILE A 13 0.11 1.22 9.31
CA ILE A 13 0.00 0.08 8.40
C ILE A 13 -1.44 -0.42 8.42
N CYS A 14 -2.07 -0.48 7.26
CA CYS A 14 -3.41 -1.04 7.08
C CYS A 14 -3.36 -2.57 7.04
N TYR A 15 -2.52 -3.11 6.16
CA TYR A 15 -2.26 -4.55 6.06
C TYR A 15 -0.93 -4.81 5.36
N ILE A 16 -0.43 -6.04 5.52
CA ILE A 16 0.78 -6.54 4.86
C ILE A 16 0.35 -7.69 3.96
N SER A 17 0.88 -7.73 2.74
CA SER A 17 0.65 -8.83 1.80
C SER A 17 1.97 -9.23 1.15
N GLU A 18 2.10 -10.49 0.75
CA GLU A 18 3.28 -10.97 0.02
C GLU A 18 2.89 -11.59 -1.32
N ALA A 19 3.80 -11.53 -2.29
CA ALA A 19 3.63 -12.17 -3.59
C ALA A 19 4.94 -12.76 -4.11
N PHE A 20 4.85 -13.94 -4.69
CA PHE A 20 5.92 -14.58 -5.46
C PHE A 20 5.67 -14.33 -6.96
N PHE A 21 6.59 -13.64 -7.61
CA PHE A 21 6.60 -13.44 -9.05
C PHE A 21 7.45 -14.54 -9.69
N GLU A 22 6.87 -15.71 -9.89
CA GLU A 22 7.59 -16.93 -10.33
C GLU A 22 8.38 -16.72 -11.61
N GLU A 23 7.81 -16.05 -12.62
CA GLU A 23 8.48 -15.77 -13.90
C GLU A 23 9.76 -14.94 -13.75
N ARG A 24 9.84 -14.11 -12.70
CA ARG A 24 11.00 -13.26 -12.40
C ARG A 24 11.85 -13.80 -11.25
N GLY A 25 11.42 -14.86 -10.58
CA GLY A 25 12.07 -15.36 -9.37
C GLY A 25 12.11 -14.37 -8.21
N HIS A 26 11.17 -13.41 -8.15
CA HIS A 26 11.14 -12.38 -7.11
C HIS A 26 10.11 -12.70 -6.03
N HIS A 27 10.46 -12.41 -4.79
CA HIS A 27 9.53 -12.40 -3.65
C HIS A 27 9.41 -10.96 -3.15
N ALA A 28 8.19 -10.46 -3.09
CA ALA A 28 7.92 -9.10 -2.64
C ALA A 28 6.97 -9.11 -1.44
N ILE A 29 7.25 -8.23 -0.49
CA ILE A 29 6.37 -7.93 0.64
C ILE A 29 5.88 -6.49 0.47
N PHE A 30 4.58 -6.31 0.47
CA PHE A 30 3.90 -5.04 0.33
C PHE A 30 3.39 -4.58 1.70
N PHE A 31 3.87 -3.41 2.12
CA PHE A 31 3.36 -2.70 3.28
C PHE A 31 2.37 -1.65 2.79
N ASN A 32 1.09 -1.83 3.10
CA ASN A 32 0.04 -0.91 2.68
C ASN A 32 -0.28 0.05 3.82
N PHE A 33 -0.27 1.34 3.52
CA PHE A 33 -0.44 2.41 4.50
C PHE A 33 -1.71 3.19 4.22
N LEU A 34 -2.35 3.69 5.28
CA LEU A 34 -3.34 4.76 5.15
C LEU A 34 -2.62 6.09 5.15
N GLY A 35 -2.85 6.90 4.13
CA GLY A 35 -2.31 8.25 4.01
C GLY A 35 -3.42 9.29 4.03
N GLU A 36 -3.18 10.40 4.71
CA GLU A 36 -4.04 11.59 4.64
C GLU A 36 -3.29 12.74 3.97
N ILE A 37 -3.96 13.44 3.05
CA ILE A 37 -3.35 14.54 2.32
C ILE A 37 -3.42 15.80 3.15
N ILE A 38 -2.25 16.38 3.39
CA ILE A 38 -2.08 17.59 4.19
C ILE A 38 -1.73 18.81 3.35
N GLY A 39 -1.60 18.63 2.02
CA GLY A 39 -1.34 19.72 1.07
C GLY A 39 -0.59 19.24 -0.17
N GLY A 40 0.02 20.20 -0.87
CA GLY A 40 0.62 19.98 -2.18
C GLY A 40 -0.38 20.12 -3.32
N GLU A 41 0.12 20.00 -4.54
CA GLU A 41 -0.68 20.08 -5.77
C GLU A 41 -0.50 18.80 -6.57
N THR A 42 -1.58 18.31 -7.17
CA THR A 42 -1.55 17.11 -7.99
C THR A 42 -0.70 17.36 -9.24
N ASN A 43 0.39 16.60 -9.39
CA ASN A 43 1.26 16.65 -10.54
C ASN A 43 1.87 15.26 -10.78
N ILE A 44 1.90 14.81 -12.03
CA ILE A 44 2.54 13.54 -12.41
C ILE A 44 4.02 13.83 -12.67
N SER A 45 4.89 13.46 -11.73
CA SER A 45 6.35 13.63 -11.86
C SER A 45 7.03 12.45 -12.57
N ARG A 46 6.36 11.30 -12.65
CA ARG A 46 6.90 10.07 -13.27
C ARG A 46 5.94 9.51 -14.33
N PRO A 47 5.82 10.14 -15.51
CA PRO A 47 4.84 9.76 -16.53
C PRO A 47 5.10 8.40 -17.19
N LYS A 48 6.28 7.80 -16.98
CA LYS A 48 6.58 6.42 -17.44
C LYS A 48 6.07 5.35 -16.47
N GLU A 49 5.74 5.75 -15.24
CA GLU A 49 5.30 4.85 -14.17
C GLU A 49 3.82 5.06 -13.84
N ILE A 50 3.36 6.31 -13.87
CA ILE A 50 1.97 6.69 -13.59
C ILE A 50 1.41 7.45 -14.78
N GLU A 51 0.29 6.96 -15.32
CA GLU A 51 -0.38 7.57 -16.48
C GLU A 51 -1.42 8.62 -16.07
N GLU A 52 -2.12 8.42 -14.96
CA GLU A 52 -3.26 9.26 -14.54
C GLU A 52 -3.38 9.31 -13.00
N ILE A 53 -3.94 10.42 -12.48
CA ILE A 53 -4.34 10.57 -11.07
C ILE A 53 -5.84 10.88 -11.03
N THR A 54 -6.62 10.01 -10.39
CA THR A 54 -8.09 10.16 -10.34
C THR A 54 -8.62 9.99 -8.92
N TRP A 55 -9.45 10.95 -8.50
CA TRP A 55 -10.25 10.88 -7.29
C TRP A 55 -11.50 10.05 -7.56
N MET A 56 -11.73 9.01 -6.78
CA MET A 56 -12.92 8.18 -6.91
C MET A 56 -13.36 7.62 -5.56
N GLU A 57 -14.64 7.30 -5.47
CA GLU A 57 -15.22 6.60 -4.33
C GLU A 57 -14.57 5.22 -4.17
N LEU A 58 -14.37 4.78 -2.93
CA LEU A 58 -13.65 3.53 -2.63
C LEU A 58 -14.25 2.30 -3.31
N HIS A 59 -15.59 2.21 -3.39
CA HIS A 59 -16.26 1.09 -4.06
C HIS A 59 -15.98 1.06 -5.58
N ARG A 60 -15.68 2.22 -6.19
CA ARG A 60 -15.26 2.32 -7.60
C ARG A 60 -13.77 2.03 -7.76
N ALA A 61 -12.96 2.29 -6.73
CA ALA A 61 -11.53 1.99 -6.70
C ALA A 61 -11.24 0.49 -6.53
N ALA A 62 -12.11 -0.26 -5.84
CA ALA A 62 -11.87 -1.66 -5.51
C ALA A 62 -11.44 -2.56 -6.68
N PRO A 63 -12.05 -2.48 -7.88
CA PRO A 63 -11.60 -3.26 -9.05
C PRO A 63 -10.22 -2.85 -9.59
N HIS A 64 -9.76 -1.63 -9.29
CA HIS A 64 -8.46 -1.11 -9.75
C HIS A 64 -7.32 -1.41 -8.76
N LEU A 65 -7.64 -1.82 -7.53
CA LEU A 65 -6.67 -2.24 -6.53
C LEU A 65 -6.15 -3.68 -6.77
N HIS A 66 -6.47 -4.27 -7.92
CA HIS A 66 -5.86 -5.52 -8.36
C HIS A 66 -4.37 -5.30 -8.62
N ILE A 67 -3.54 -5.88 -7.76
CA ILE A 67 -2.18 -6.22 -8.16
C ILE A 67 -2.32 -7.23 -9.31
N PRO A 68 -1.63 -7.07 -10.45
CA PRO A 68 -1.70 -8.00 -11.58
C PRO A 68 -0.94 -9.29 -11.24
N ALA A 69 -1.49 -10.03 -10.29
CA ALA A 69 -1.27 -11.44 -10.07
C ALA A 69 -2.68 -12.05 -10.04
N PRO A 70 -2.98 -13.10 -10.83
CA PRO A 70 -4.33 -13.66 -10.99
C PRO A 70 -4.99 -14.19 -9.69
N HIS A 71 -4.31 -14.07 -8.54
CA HIS A 71 -4.73 -14.57 -7.24
C HIS A 71 -4.72 -13.51 -6.12
N LEU A 72 -4.34 -12.26 -6.40
CA LEU A 72 -4.32 -11.20 -5.39
C LEU A 72 -5.50 -10.25 -5.58
N HIS A 73 -6.70 -10.78 -5.33
CA HIS A 73 -7.86 -9.93 -5.05
C HIS A 73 -7.62 -9.28 -3.69
N ILE A 74 -7.77 -7.96 -3.59
CA ILE A 74 -8.08 -7.34 -2.30
C ILE A 74 -9.46 -7.88 -1.94
N PRO A 75 -9.58 -8.84 -1.00
CA PRO A 75 -10.86 -9.44 -0.74
C PRO A 75 -11.77 -8.38 -0.13
N GLU A 76 -13.08 -8.52 -0.29
CA GLU A 76 -14.07 -7.54 0.18
C GLU A 76 -13.86 -7.14 1.66
N HIS A 77 -13.38 -8.06 2.50
CA HIS A 77 -13.05 -7.77 3.90
C HIS A 77 -11.94 -6.73 4.10
N LEU A 78 -10.99 -6.60 3.18
CA LEU A 78 -9.95 -5.56 3.24
C LEU A 78 -10.51 -4.17 2.92
N LEU A 79 -11.61 -4.06 2.15
CA LEU A 79 -12.30 -2.78 1.96
C LEU A 79 -12.88 -2.27 3.27
N ASN A 80 -13.40 -3.16 4.11
CA ASN A 80 -13.88 -2.80 5.44
C ASN A 80 -12.75 -2.29 6.34
N ILE A 81 -11.54 -2.84 6.21
CA ILE A 81 -10.35 -2.36 6.95
C ILE A 81 -9.95 -0.96 6.46
N VAL A 82 -9.95 -0.73 5.14
CA VAL A 82 -9.68 0.61 4.58
C VAL A 82 -10.76 1.62 5.00
N GLN A 83 -12.04 1.22 5.03
CA GLN A 83 -13.15 2.08 5.46
C GLN A 83 -13.12 2.41 6.95
N SER A 84 -12.85 1.41 7.79
CA SER A 84 -12.75 1.58 9.25
C SER A 84 -11.53 2.41 9.65
N LYS A 85 -10.57 2.61 8.73
CA LYS A 85 -9.28 3.25 8.97
C LYS A 85 -8.49 2.57 10.08
N GLU A 86 -8.74 1.28 10.28
CA GLU A 86 -8.02 0.48 11.25
C GLU A 86 -6.57 0.26 10.78
N THR A 87 -5.67 0.20 11.75
CA THR A 87 -4.25 -0.07 11.48
C THR A 87 -3.77 -1.22 12.35
N VAL A 88 -2.93 -2.05 11.76
CA VAL A 88 -2.21 -3.11 12.46
C VAL A 88 -1.05 -2.47 13.21
N PRO A 89 -0.90 -2.74 14.52
CA PRO A 89 0.18 -2.15 15.29
C PRO A 89 1.54 -2.67 14.78
N TYR A 90 2.44 -1.72 14.50
CA TYR A 90 3.84 -2.02 14.22
C TYR A 90 4.66 -1.86 15.50
N PHE A 91 5.38 -2.92 15.88
CA PHE A 91 6.30 -2.89 17.01
C PHE A 91 7.74 -3.05 16.51
N PHE A 92 8.55 -2.00 16.68
CA PHE A 92 9.98 -2.10 16.47
C PHE A 92 10.64 -2.73 17.72
N ASN A 93 10.97 -4.01 17.63
CA ASN A 93 11.57 -4.77 18.73
C ASN A 93 13.08 -4.55 18.91
N GLY A 94 13.69 -3.62 18.15
CA GLY A 94 15.14 -3.39 18.21
C GLY A 94 15.97 -4.58 17.73
N THR A 95 17.20 -4.71 18.24
CA THR A 95 18.11 -5.80 17.90
C THR A 95 17.95 -6.93 18.91
N ILE A 96 17.54 -8.11 18.45
CA ILE A 96 17.47 -9.33 19.28
C ILE A 96 18.82 -10.03 19.21
N ALA A 97 19.55 -10.08 20.33
CA ALA A 97 20.78 -10.87 20.44
C ALA A 97 20.42 -12.35 20.62
N HIS A 98 20.72 -13.19 19.63
CA HIS A 98 20.57 -14.63 19.74
C HIS A 98 21.69 -15.18 20.64
N GLN A 99 21.37 -15.60 21.86
CA GLN A 99 22.28 -16.42 22.66
C GLN A 99 22.08 -17.88 22.28
N SER A 100 22.93 -18.39 21.39
CA SER A 100 23.03 -19.82 21.16
C SER A 100 23.57 -20.47 22.44
N SER A 101 22.78 -21.35 23.05
CA SER A 101 23.23 -22.23 24.15
C SER A 101 23.97 -23.44 23.60
#